data_AF-Q23427-F1
#
_entry.id   AF-Q23427-F1
#
_cell.length_a   1.000
_cell.length_b   1.000
_cell.length_c   1.000
_cell.angle_alpha   90.00
_cell.angle_beta   90.00
_cell.angle_gamma   90.00
#
_symmetry.space_group_name_H-M   'P 1'
#
loop_
_entity.id
_entity.type
_entity.pdbx_description
1 polymer ?
#
loop_
_entity_poly.entity_id
_entity_poly.type
_entity_poly.pdbx_seq_one_letter_code
_entity_poly.pdbx_strand_id
1 'polypeptide(L)'
;MKALLPFFIFSVFILFCTSKASLPKNIIQEHIKKHADFSVDPCVDFYAHVCPWKVERYFMEDLSKLKAGMVAKYRKKHPKFDKFKGEDAFAIAEALKQLNIEQLKSECKPSKPRLSSFFISAQDNRTIENVDEVLFPGFENYPCEEKAAIIIKEVGEIEDYTTTRSVLVSAVNGFITSKLVEKLDVKARKLFNKFKSVISKEIIKTPWAKNYKAIEQYVEALSNITFRTFADVRITVKKSMELYESTEKDCRKKLDVAFSQPTAELVCKGVATRKAEELLDEPIEDIFPQDQAGILKDVWQMFNSFDNSVYIGNEFLLLLNTDYFSDLYGSIGFSMIHEIMHTLVFDDNDLDKPLSKLWTKNADCVKDQALKTCETFPTVTEMHNMKPACNTTVTFEEDAADLAAYRIAWRIYENSYARKTVVPNYEALDKKQLFFYGAAVFFCNQDGMSRVPFQNLAHSNNYQRVNSLMSQMKQFSDAFKCKPTDKMITNRAKHCELYGSGSPMTRKKNAGNYY
;
A
#
# COMPACT_ATOMS: atom_id res chain seq x y z
N MET A 1 -63.97 -21.62 -39.19
CA MET A 1 -62.77 -21.35 -40.02
C MET A 1 -62.47 -19.87 -39.88
N LYS A 2 -61.38 -19.34 -39.33
CA LYS A 2 -60.07 -19.81 -38.86
C LYS A 2 -59.81 -19.11 -37.51
N ALA A 3 -59.35 -19.86 -36.50
CA ALA A 3 -58.87 -19.28 -35.26
C ALA A 3 -57.45 -18.73 -35.48
N LEU A 4 -57.24 -17.45 -35.14
CA LEU A 4 -55.91 -16.83 -35.08
C LEU A 4 -55.41 -16.90 -33.64
N LEU A 5 -54.34 -17.68 -33.45
CA LEU A 5 -53.57 -17.82 -32.22
C LEU A 5 -52.75 -16.53 -31.98
N PRO A 6 -52.65 -15.99 -30.75
CA PRO A 6 -51.77 -14.87 -30.48
C PRO A 6 -50.33 -15.36 -30.30
N PHE A 7 -49.41 -14.79 -31.09
CA PHE A 7 -47.98 -14.97 -30.93
C PHE A 7 -47.52 -14.40 -29.58
N PHE A 8 -47.20 -15.28 -28.64
CA PHE A 8 -46.42 -14.92 -27.45
C PHE A 8 -44.96 -14.76 -27.87
N ILE A 9 -44.52 -13.50 -28.00
CA ILE A 9 -43.10 -13.16 -28.12
C ILE A 9 -42.46 -13.39 -26.74
N PHE A 10 -41.78 -14.52 -26.59
CA PHE A 10 -40.86 -14.76 -25.47
C PHE A 10 -39.67 -13.79 -25.63
N SER A 11 -39.76 -12.63 -24.96
CA SER A 11 -38.61 -11.75 -24.75
C SER A 11 -37.65 -12.46 -23.80
N VAL A 12 -36.66 -13.15 -24.37
CA VAL A 12 -35.50 -13.66 -23.64
C VAL A 12 -34.72 -12.45 -23.15
N PHE A 13 -34.99 -12.04 -21.91
CA PHE A 13 -34.08 -11.20 -21.14
C PHE A 13 -32.81 -12.01 -20.92
N ILE A 14 -31.84 -11.86 -21.82
CA ILE A 14 -30.45 -12.21 -21.55
C ILE A 14 -30.02 -11.24 -20.45
N LEU A 15 -30.20 -11.67 -19.21
CA LEU A 15 -29.57 -11.07 -18.04
C LEU A 15 -28.07 -11.22 -18.29
N PHE A 16 -27.43 -10.21 -18.86
CA PHE A 16 -25.99 -10.04 -18.80
C PHE A 16 -25.63 -9.81 -17.33
N CYS A 17 -25.65 -10.89 -16.56
CA CYS A 17 -25.05 -10.96 -15.25
C CYS A 17 -23.55 -10.92 -15.52
N THR A 18 -23.04 -9.71 -15.75
CA THR A 18 -21.62 -9.43 -15.67
C THR A 18 -21.21 -9.86 -14.27
N SER A 19 -20.64 -11.06 -14.15
CA SER A 19 -20.14 -11.55 -12.88
C SER A 19 -19.03 -10.59 -12.48
N LYS A 20 -19.40 -9.58 -11.68
CA LYS A 20 -18.44 -8.74 -10.98
C LYS A 20 -17.53 -9.72 -10.27
N ALA A 21 -16.24 -9.69 -10.60
CA ALA A 21 -15.29 -10.60 -10.00
C ALA A 21 -15.48 -10.51 -8.49
N SER A 22 -15.91 -11.61 -7.86
CA SER A 22 -16.18 -11.62 -6.43
C SER A 22 -14.88 -11.34 -5.72
N LEU A 23 -14.80 -10.22 -5.00
CA LEU A 23 -13.62 -9.87 -4.23
C LEU A 23 -13.36 -10.97 -3.18
N PRO A 24 -12.09 -11.35 -2.95
CA PRO A 24 -11.75 -12.28 -1.87
C PRO A 24 -12.31 -11.73 -0.55
N LYS A 25 -12.88 -12.60 0.27
CA LYS A 25 -13.61 -12.22 1.48
C LYS A 25 -13.11 -13.03 2.67
N ASN A 26 -13.10 -12.42 3.85
CA ASN A 26 -12.72 -13.08 5.12
C ASN A 26 -11.31 -13.69 5.07
N ILE A 27 -10.37 -12.97 4.44
CA ILE A 27 -8.98 -13.44 4.17
C ILE A 27 -8.29 -13.89 5.47
N ILE A 28 -8.48 -13.13 6.56
CA ILE A 28 -7.92 -13.44 7.87
C ILE A 28 -8.46 -14.78 8.41
N GLN A 29 -9.78 -14.99 8.38
CA GLN A 29 -10.38 -16.26 8.82
C GLN A 29 -9.86 -17.46 8.02
N GLU A 30 -9.75 -17.32 6.70
CA GLU A 30 -9.25 -18.40 5.86
C GLU A 30 -7.77 -18.71 6.13
N HIS A 31 -6.97 -17.68 6.45
CA HIS A 31 -5.59 -17.91 6.89
C HIS A 31 -5.54 -18.69 8.21
N ILE A 32 -6.30 -18.27 9.23
CA ILE A 32 -6.34 -18.94 10.54
C ILE A 32 -6.70 -20.42 10.37
N LYS A 33 -7.77 -20.73 9.64
CA LYS A 33 -8.22 -22.12 9.41
C LYS A 33 -7.17 -23.00 8.76
N LYS A 34 -6.35 -22.41 7.88
CA LYS A 34 -5.37 -23.14 7.09
C LYS A 34 -4.02 -23.27 7.80
N HIS A 35 -3.65 -22.29 8.61
CA HIS A 35 -2.27 -22.12 9.07
C HIS A 35 -2.09 -22.12 10.59
N ALA A 36 -3.09 -21.77 11.40
CA ALA A 36 -2.91 -21.73 12.84
C ALA A 36 -2.60 -23.12 13.42
N ASP A 37 -1.63 -23.18 14.33
CA ASP A 37 -1.23 -24.40 15.03
C ASP A 37 -1.82 -24.42 16.44
N PHE A 38 -2.99 -25.05 16.56
CA PHE A 38 -3.70 -25.20 17.83
C PHE A 38 -3.03 -26.14 18.83
N SER A 39 -1.91 -26.79 18.48
CA SER A 39 -1.08 -27.53 19.44
C SER A 39 -0.15 -26.62 20.25
N VAL A 40 0.11 -25.40 19.77
CA VAL A 40 0.87 -24.38 20.49
C VAL A 40 -0.07 -23.61 21.41
N ASP A 41 0.27 -23.52 22.69
CA ASP A 41 -0.50 -22.74 23.66
C ASP A 41 -0.34 -21.22 23.37
N PRO A 42 -1.44 -20.48 23.08
CA PRO A 42 -1.39 -19.05 22.82
C PRO A 42 -0.86 -18.23 24.01
N CYS A 43 -0.97 -18.75 25.25
CA CYS A 43 -0.43 -18.12 26.45
C CYS A 43 1.10 -18.35 26.61
N VAL A 44 1.67 -19.30 25.85
CA VAL A 44 3.13 -19.52 25.79
C VAL A 44 3.73 -18.71 24.64
N ASP A 45 3.17 -18.84 23.44
CA ASP A 45 3.67 -18.16 22.25
C ASP A 45 2.53 -17.94 21.22
N PHE A 46 1.97 -16.73 21.23
CA PHE A 46 0.83 -16.40 20.39
C PHE A 46 1.22 -16.29 18.92
N TYR A 47 2.40 -15.75 18.60
CA TYR A 47 2.86 -15.71 17.22
C TYR A 47 3.03 -17.13 16.66
N ALA A 48 3.70 -18.03 17.37
CA ALA A 48 3.89 -19.41 16.90
C ALA A 48 2.54 -20.16 16.76
N HIS A 49 1.57 -19.85 17.62
CA HIS A 49 0.20 -20.36 17.52
C HIS A 49 -0.50 -19.96 16.22
N VAL A 50 -0.32 -18.72 15.76
CA VAL A 50 -0.98 -18.23 14.53
C VAL A 50 -0.13 -18.50 13.27
N CYS A 51 1.19 -18.47 13.42
CA CYS A 51 2.20 -18.45 12.36
C CYS A 51 3.27 -19.51 12.62
N PRO A 52 2.93 -20.81 12.54
CA PRO A 52 3.91 -21.86 12.75
C PRO A 52 4.97 -21.85 11.65
N TRP A 53 6.13 -22.42 11.92
CA TRP A 53 7.25 -22.57 10.98
C TRP A 53 6.89 -23.19 9.62
N LYS A 54 5.75 -23.88 9.52
CA LYS A 54 5.23 -24.49 8.28
C LYS A 54 4.55 -23.49 7.34
N VAL A 55 4.38 -22.23 7.75
CA VAL A 55 3.83 -21.21 6.86
C VAL A 55 4.90 -20.86 5.82
N GLU A 56 4.72 -21.38 4.60
CA GLU A 56 5.71 -21.30 3.51
C GLU A 56 5.94 -19.88 2.97
N ARG A 57 5.12 -18.88 3.34
CA ARG A 57 5.16 -17.54 2.74
C ARG A 57 4.70 -16.43 3.68
N TYR A 58 5.19 -15.22 3.45
CA TYR A 58 4.65 -14.01 4.06
C TYR A 58 3.16 -13.85 3.73
N PHE A 59 2.35 -13.47 4.73
CA PHE A 59 0.93 -13.17 4.50
C PHE A 59 0.75 -12.08 3.43
N MET A 60 1.65 -11.10 3.39
CA MET A 60 1.68 -10.04 2.38
C MET A 60 1.87 -10.56 0.95
N GLU A 61 2.63 -11.64 0.75
CA GLU A 61 2.74 -12.27 -0.58
C GLU A 61 1.45 -12.94 -1.02
N ASP A 62 0.71 -13.56 -0.09
CA ASP A 62 -0.58 -14.15 -0.39
C ASP A 62 -1.59 -13.06 -0.79
N LEU A 63 -1.55 -11.88 -0.16
CA LEU A 63 -2.33 -10.72 -0.61
C LEU A 63 -1.95 -10.26 -2.02
N SER A 64 -0.65 -10.17 -2.32
CA SER A 64 -0.18 -9.81 -3.66
C SER A 64 -0.61 -10.83 -4.72
N LYS A 65 -0.62 -12.13 -4.38
CA LYS A 65 -1.13 -13.20 -5.25
C LYS A 65 -2.63 -13.08 -5.50
N LEU A 66 -3.41 -12.78 -4.46
CA LEU A 66 -4.84 -12.51 -4.60
C LEU A 66 -5.09 -11.31 -5.53
N LYS A 67 -4.37 -10.20 -5.33
CA LYS A 67 -4.43 -9.03 -6.22
C LYS A 67 -4.07 -9.39 -7.66
N ALA A 68 -2.94 -10.05 -7.89
CA ALA A 68 -2.51 -10.45 -9.22
C ALA A 68 -3.55 -11.34 -9.93
N GLY A 69 -4.14 -12.29 -9.20
CA GLY A 69 -5.21 -13.15 -9.72
C GLY A 69 -6.48 -12.36 -10.10
N MET A 70 -6.83 -11.32 -9.33
CA MET A 70 -7.94 -10.42 -9.66
C MET A 70 -7.67 -9.62 -10.93
N VAL A 71 -6.47 -9.03 -11.04
CA VAL A 71 -6.05 -8.28 -12.23
C VAL A 71 -6.06 -9.17 -13.47
N ALA A 72 -5.52 -10.38 -13.40
CA ALA A 72 -5.52 -11.33 -14.51
C ALA A 72 -6.93 -11.68 -14.99
N LYS A 73 -7.87 -11.94 -14.06
CA LYS A 73 -9.29 -12.20 -14.39
C LYS A 73 -9.95 -10.99 -15.03
N TYR A 74 -9.63 -9.77 -14.59
CA TYR A 74 -10.16 -8.55 -15.17
C TYR A 74 -9.63 -8.32 -16.58
N ARG A 75 -8.32 -8.48 -16.82
CA ARG A 75 -7.70 -8.36 -18.15
C ARG A 75 -8.34 -9.29 -19.18
N LYS A 76 -8.62 -10.55 -18.81
CA LYS A 76 -9.34 -11.50 -19.69
C LYS A 76 -10.71 -10.99 -20.17
N LYS A 77 -11.40 -10.16 -19.38
CA LYS A 77 -12.68 -9.56 -19.74
C LYS A 77 -12.53 -8.19 -20.43
N HIS A 78 -11.34 -7.60 -20.40
CA HIS A 78 -11.05 -6.27 -20.93
C HIS A 78 -9.74 -6.27 -21.73
N PRO A 79 -9.73 -6.83 -22.95
CA PRO A 79 -8.52 -7.03 -23.76
C PRO A 79 -7.73 -5.76 -24.06
N LYS A 80 -8.35 -4.58 -23.95
CA LYS A 80 -7.65 -3.29 -24.08
C LYS A 80 -6.47 -3.12 -23.12
N PHE A 81 -6.47 -3.82 -21.97
CA PHE A 81 -5.35 -3.79 -21.01
C PHE A 81 -4.23 -4.79 -21.35
N ASP A 82 -4.40 -5.65 -22.36
CA ASP A 82 -3.36 -6.62 -22.74
C ASP A 82 -2.10 -5.94 -23.29
N LYS A 83 -2.25 -4.74 -23.85
CA LYS A 83 -1.11 -3.91 -24.28
C LYS A 83 -0.21 -3.42 -23.14
N PHE A 84 -0.63 -3.57 -21.88
CA PHE A 84 0.15 -3.18 -20.70
C PHE A 84 0.63 -4.43 -19.94
N LYS A 85 1.23 -5.39 -20.65
CA LYS A 85 1.93 -6.54 -20.06
C LYS A 85 3.44 -6.27 -20.06
N GLY A 86 4.14 -6.92 -19.13
CA GLY A 86 5.60 -6.80 -18.99
C GLY A 86 6.39 -8.01 -19.53
N GLU A 87 5.73 -9.04 -20.05
CA GLU A 87 6.37 -10.30 -20.47
C GLU A 87 7.38 -10.12 -21.60
N ASP A 88 7.20 -9.10 -22.45
CA ASP A 88 8.06 -8.78 -23.59
C ASP A 88 9.09 -7.67 -23.30
N ALA A 89 9.11 -7.11 -22.09
CA ALA A 89 9.88 -5.91 -21.79
C ALA A 89 11.39 -6.08 -22.05
N PHE A 90 11.96 -7.19 -21.60
CA PHE A 90 13.39 -7.48 -21.81
C PHE A 90 13.72 -7.68 -23.30
N ALA A 91 12.89 -8.40 -24.04
CA ALA A 91 13.10 -8.64 -25.46
C ALA A 91 13.02 -7.33 -26.27
N ILE A 92 12.07 -6.45 -25.92
CA ILE A 92 11.97 -5.11 -26.52
C ILE A 92 13.20 -4.27 -26.17
N ALA A 93 13.66 -4.28 -24.91
CA ALA A 93 14.84 -3.55 -24.50
C ALA A 93 16.08 -3.95 -25.30
N GLU A 94 16.31 -5.25 -25.48
CA GLU A 94 17.44 -5.75 -26.28
C GLU A 94 17.29 -5.41 -27.77
N ALA A 95 16.08 -5.50 -28.32
CA ALA A 95 15.84 -5.12 -29.71
C ALA A 95 16.04 -3.61 -29.95
N LEU A 96 15.62 -2.76 -29.01
CA LEU A 96 15.86 -1.31 -29.08
C LEU A 96 17.36 -0.98 -29.08
N LYS A 97 18.16 -1.66 -28.25
CA LYS A 97 19.63 -1.49 -28.21
C LYS A 97 20.33 -1.92 -29.50
N GLN A 98 19.76 -2.87 -30.24
CA GLN A 98 20.32 -3.36 -31.50
C GLN A 98 20.01 -2.46 -32.70
N LEU A 99 19.06 -1.53 -32.56
CA LEU A 99 18.76 -0.56 -33.61
C LEU A 99 19.99 0.29 -33.90
N ASN A 100 20.40 0.30 -35.17
CA ASN A 100 21.50 1.12 -35.64
C ASN A 100 21.10 1.89 -36.90
N ILE A 101 21.77 3.02 -37.11
CA ILE A 101 21.45 3.95 -38.18
C ILE A 101 21.58 3.32 -39.57
N GLU A 102 22.54 2.43 -39.78
CA GLU A 102 22.77 1.79 -41.10
C GLU A 102 21.66 0.80 -41.45
N GLN A 103 21.21 0.00 -40.47
CA GLN A 103 20.05 -0.87 -40.66
C GLN A 103 18.81 -0.06 -41.00
N LEU A 104 18.51 0.99 -40.22
CA LEU A 104 17.35 1.86 -40.47
C LEU A 104 17.42 2.52 -41.85
N LYS A 105 18.59 3.02 -42.25
CA LYS A 105 18.82 3.57 -43.60
C LYS A 105 18.52 2.55 -44.69
N SER A 106 18.96 1.31 -44.51
CA SER A 106 18.76 0.23 -45.47
C SER A 106 17.30 -0.20 -45.61
N GLU A 107 16.53 -0.16 -44.52
CA GLU A 107 15.12 -0.53 -44.49
C GLU A 107 14.20 0.61 -44.95
N CYS A 108 14.68 1.86 -44.91
CA CYS A 108 13.87 3.04 -45.13
C CYS A 108 13.39 3.16 -46.59
N LYS A 109 12.09 3.33 -46.75
CA LYS A 109 11.45 3.65 -48.03
C LYS A 109 11.59 5.15 -48.30
N PRO A 110 12.18 5.56 -49.43
CA PRO A 110 12.34 6.97 -49.77
C PRO A 110 10.99 7.65 -49.91
N SER A 111 10.90 8.90 -49.45
CA SER A 111 9.68 9.71 -49.56
C SER A 111 9.33 9.89 -51.04
N LYS A 112 8.09 9.60 -51.43
CA LYS A 112 7.60 9.98 -52.76
C LYS A 112 7.61 11.51 -52.83
N PRO A 113 8.18 12.12 -53.87
CA PRO A 113 8.14 13.57 -54.01
C PRO A 113 6.67 14.00 -54.11
N ARG A 114 6.15 14.67 -53.07
CA ARG A 114 4.88 15.37 -53.16
C ARG A 114 5.12 16.63 -53.98
N LEU A 115 4.62 16.65 -55.21
CA LEU A 115 4.42 17.86 -56.01
C LEU A 115 3.35 18.74 -55.33
N SER A 116 3.68 19.43 -54.25
CA SER A 116 2.92 20.60 -53.78
C SER A 116 3.63 21.34 -52.64
N SER A 117 4.01 22.57 -52.96
CA SER A 117 4.25 23.75 -52.11
C SER A 117 5.26 23.66 -50.97
N PHE A 118 6.42 24.30 -51.21
CA PHE A 118 7.14 25.09 -50.22
C PHE A 118 6.17 25.96 -49.42
N PHE A 119 5.91 25.59 -48.16
CA PHE A 119 5.57 26.54 -47.11
C PHE A 119 6.39 26.16 -45.88
N ILE A 120 7.57 26.78 -45.78
CA ILE A 120 8.20 27.03 -44.49
C ILE A 120 7.52 28.30 -43.96
N SER A 121 6.44 28.14 -43.20
CA SER A 121 5.98 29.16 -42.25
C SER A 121 6.53 28.72 -40.88
N ALA A 122 7.59 29.36 -40.41
CA ALA A 122 7.54 30.51 -39.51
C ALA A 122 7.17 30.11 -38.07
N GLN A 123 8.13 30.34 -37.15
CA GLN A 123 7.96 30.73 -35.75
C GLN A 123 6.67 30.25 -35.07
N ASP A 124 6.76 29.18 -34.30
CA ASP A 124 5.80 28.96 -33.21
C ASP A 124 6.36 29.63 -31.95
N ASN A 125 6.14 30.93 -31.88
CA ASN A 125 6.14 31.68 -30.63
C ASN A 125 4.75 31.48 -30.01
N ARG A 126 4.53 30.34 -29.35
CA ARG A 126 3.32 30.12 -28.55
C ARG A 126 3.70 29.78 -27.12
N THR A 127 3.16 30.62 -26.26
CA THR A 127 3.04 30.51 -24.82
C THR A 127 2.59 29.11 -24.41
N ILE A 128 3.43 28.49 -23.58
CA ILE A 128 3.15 27.50 -22.53
C ILE A 128 1.65 27.39 -22.23
N GLU A 129 0.98 26.35 -22.74
CA GLU A 129 -0.15 25.62 -22.15
C GLU A 129 -0.70 24.61 -23.18
N ASN A 130 -0.55 23.31 -22.85
CA ASN A 130 -0.85 22.08 -23.62
C ASN A 130 0.29 21.52 -24.48
N VAL A 131 0.96 20.52 -23.89
CA VAL A 131 1.96 19.65 -24.50
C VAL A 131 1.26 18.65 -25.43
N ASP A 132 0.96 19.07 -26.65
CA ASP A 132 0.94 18.16 -27.80
C ASP A 132 2.25 18.39 -28.56
N GLU A 133 3.36 17.94 -27.96
CA GLU A 133 4.65 17.92 -28.65
C GLU A 133 4.53 16.96 -29.83
N VAL A 134 4.40 17.51 -31.04
CA VAL A 134 4.16 16.75 -32.27
C VAL A 134 5.31 15.76 -32.46
N LEU A 135 5.06 14.48 -32.19
CA LEU A 135 6.07 13.44 -32.28
C LEU A 135 6.63 13.35 -33.70
N PHE A 136 7.92 13.61 -33.91
CA PHE A 136 8.52 13.68 -35.25
C PHE A 136 7.88 14.75 -36.17
N PRO A 137 8.10 16.05 -35.92
CA PRO A 137 7.57 17.10 -36.79
C PRO A 137 8.27 17.02 -38.16
N GLY A 138 7.50 17.09 -39.26
CA GLY A 138 8.06 17.04 -40.61
C GLY A 138 8.61 15.69 -41.08
N PHE A 139 8.48 14.62 -40.29
CA PHE A 139 9.08 13.30 -40.54
C PHE A 139 8.93 12.77 -41.97
N GLU A 140 7.75 12.95 -42.54
CA GLU A 140 7.37 12.46 -43.88
C GLU A 140 8.26 13.05 -44.99
N ASN A 141 8.79 14.25 -44.78
CA ASN A 141 9.55 15.01 -45.78
C ASN A 141 11.07 14.78 -45.69
N TYR A 142 11.55 14.17 -44.60
CA TYR A 142 12.98 13.97 -44.41
C TYR A 142 13.55 12.83 -45.27
N PRO A 143 14.81 12.95 -45.73
CA PRO A 143 15.53 11.84 -46.34
C PRO A 143 15.74 10.71 -45.33
N CYS A 144 15.99 9.50 -45.83
CA CYS A 144 16.11 8.31 -44.99
C CYS A 144 17.21 8.39 -43.92
N GLU A 145 18.32 9.08 -44.22
CA GLU A 145 19.40 9.32 -43.26
C GLU A 145 18.91 10.13 -42.04
N GLU A 146 18.17 11.20 -42.29
CA GLU A 146 17.65 12.06 -41.22
C GLU A 146 16.50 11.37 -40.47
N LYS A 147 15.62 10.63 -41.16
CA LYS A 147 14.62 9.77 -40.50
C LYS A 147 15.25 8.76 -39.55
N ALA A 148 16.30 8.08 -39.99
CA ALA A 148 17.03 7.11 -39.17
C ALA A 148 17.69 7.80 -37.96
N ALA A 149 18.34 8.94 -38.16
CA ALA A 149 18.95 9.72 -37.07
C ALA A 149 17.92 10.16 -36.02
N ILE A 150 16.75 10.63 -36.45
CA ILE A 150 15.64 11.01 -35.57
C ILE A 150 15.17 9.81 -34.72
N ILE A 151 14.99 8.64 -35.34
CA ILE A 151 14.60 7.42 -34.61
C ILE A 151 15.66 7.04 -33.57
N ILE A 152 16.95 7.01 -33.97
CA ILE A 152 18.04 6.65 -33.05
C ILE A 152 18.11 7.62 -31.87
N LYS A 153 17.89 8.92 -32.11
CA LYS A 153 17.82 9.90 -31.03
C LYS A 153 16.68 9.58 -30.07
N GLU A 154 15.45 9.44 -30.55
CA GLU A 154 14.28 9.19 -29.70
C GLU A 154 14.36 7.87 -28.92
N VAL A 155 14.93 6.82 -29.53
CA VAL A 155 15.19 5.55 -28.85
C VAL A 155 16.33 5.68 -27.85
N GLY A 156 17.34 6.50 -28.14
CA GLY A 156 18.49 6.75 -27.25
C GLY A 156 18.12 7.45 -25.95
N GLU A 157 17.03 8.20 -25.91
CA GLU A 157 16.47 8.79 -24.67
C GLU A 157 15.83 7.74 -23.73
N ILE A 158 15.73 6.47 -24.16
CA ILE A 158 15.19 5.38 -23.35
C ILE A 158 16.35 4.69 -22.62
N GLU A 159 16.73 5.21 -21.46
CA GLU A 159 17.87 4.69 -20.68
C GLU A 159 17.68 3.21 -20.27
N ASP A 160 16.53 2.89 -19.66
CA ASP A 160 16.17 1.53 -19.25
C ASP A 160 14.70 1.23 -19.53
N TYR A 161 14.44 0.73 -20.75
CA TYR A 161 13.11 0.33 -21.17
C TYR A 161 12.46 -0.67 -20.21
N THR A 162 13.23 -1.58 -19.61
CA THR A 162 12.66 -2.62 -18.74
C THR A 162 12.07 -2.00 -17.48
N THR A 163 12.81 -1.06 -16.88
CA THR A 163 12.36 -0.32 -15.69
C THR A 163 11.19 0.59 -16.02
N THR A 164 11.30 1.44 -17.05
CA THR A 164 10.21 2.33 -17.50
C THR A 164 8.92 1.54 -17.79
N ARG A 165 9.06 0.41 -18.48
CA ARG A 165 7.91 -0.46 -18.78
C ARG A 165 7.31 -1.08 -17.52
N SER A 166 8.13 -1.48 -16.56
CA SER A 166 7.69 -2.06 -15.29
C SER A 166 6.87 -1.06 -14.47
N VAL A 167 7.29 0.22 -14.41
CA VAL A 167 6.56 1.30 -13.74
C VAL A 167 5.17 1.46 -14.34
N LEU A 168 5.09 1.63 -15.67
CA LEU A 168 3.82 1.77 -16.38
C LEU A 168 2.90 0.57 -16.15
N VAL A 169 3.42 -0.66 -16.28
CA VAL A 169 2.63 -1.88 -16.05
C VAL A 169 2.11 -1.98 -14.62
N SER A 170 2.94 -1.61 -13.63
CA SER A 170 2.58 -1.61 -12.22
C SER A 170 1.48 -0.60 -11.93
N ALA A 171 1.61 0.63 -12.44
CA ALA A 171 0.60 1.67 -12.32
C ALA A 171 -0.75 1.22 -12.92
N VAL A 172 -0.73 0.60 -14.11
CA VAL A 172 -1.94 0.06 -14.75
C VAL A 172 -2.57 -1.08 -13.93
N ASN A 173 -1.76 -1.96 -13.33
CA ASN A 173 -2.25 -2.99 -12.43
C ASN A 173 -2.89 -2.39 -11.17
N GLY A 174 -2.29 -1.37 -10.59
CA GLY A 174 -2.85 -0.62 -9.47
C GLY A 174 -4.17 0.07 -9.85
N PHE A 175 -4.26 0.66 -11.04
CA PHE A 175 -5.49 1.26 -11.55
C PHE A 175 -6.62 0.24 -11.70
N ILE A 176 -6.33 -0.92 -12.28
CA ILE A 176 -7.31 -2.02 -12.40
C ILE A 176 -7.77 -2.46 -11.01
N THR A 177 -6.82 -2.67 -10.08
CA THR A 177 -7.14 -3.12 -8.72
C THR A 177 -8.01 -2.09 -8.00
N SER A 178 -7.62 -0.81 -8.04
CA SER A 178 -8.36 0.30 -7.46
C SER A 178 -9.82 0.36 -7.96
N LYS A 179 -10.05 0.12 -9.25
CA LYS A 179 -11.41 -0.02 -9.80
C LYS A 179 -12.18 -1.20 -9.23
N LEU A 180 -11.53 -2.35 -9.08
CA LEU A 180 -12.15 -3.54 -8.50
C LEU A 180 -12.50 -3.35 -7.02
N VAL A 181 -11.68 -2.61 -6.27
CA VAL A 181 -11.84 -2.38 -4.83
C VAL A 181 -12.50 -1.04 -4.48
N GLU A 182 -13.12 -0.34 -5.43
CA GLU A 182 -13.71 1.00 -5.24
C GLU A 182 -14.70 1.07 -4.06
N LYS A 183 -15.51 0.02 -3.85
CA LYS A 183 -16.40 -0.05 -2.69
C LYS A 183 -15.65 -0.16 -1.36
N LEU A 184 -14.48 -0.79 -1.37
CA LEU A 184 -13.62 -0.92 -0.19
C LEU A 184 -12.89 0.40 0.08
N ASP A 185 -12.47 1.17 -0.94
CA ASP A 185 -11.97 2.54 -0.77
C ASP A 185 -12.99 3.43 -0.04
N VAL A 186 -14.25 3.43 -0.50
CA VAL A 186 -15.33 4.19 0.17
C VAL A 186 -15.51 3.73 1.63
N LYS A 187 -15.37 2.43 1.91
CA LYS A 187 -15.41 1.89 3.27
C LYS A 187 -14.20 2.36 4.10
N ALA A 188 -13.01 2.38 3.51
CA ALA A 188 -11.76 2.82 4.14
C ALA A 188 -11.86 4.29 4.58
N ARG A 189 -12.30 5.18 3.68
CA ARG A 189 -12.49 6.61 3.99
C ARG A 189 -13.43 6.83 5.18
N LYS A 190 -14.54 6.09 5.23
CA LYS A 190 -15.49 6.14 6.36
C LYS A 190 -14.87 5.63 7.66
N LEU A 191 -14.09 4.55 7.60
CA LEU A 191 -13.40 4.00 8.76
C LEU A 191 -12.31 4.94 9.27
N PHE A 192 -11.52 5.54 8.38
CA PHE A 192 -10.49 6.51 8.72
C PHE A 192 -11.06 7.69 9.53
N ASN A 193 -12.17 8.27 9.06
CA ASN A 193 -12.88 9.34 9.79
C ASN A 193 -13.42 8.86 11.14
N LYS A 194 -13.94 7.62 11.21
CA LYS A 194 -14.35 7.01 12.48
C LYS A 194 -13.17 6.87 13.44
N PHE A 195 -12.00 6.44 12.95
CA PHE A 195 -10.79 6.28 13.75
C PHE A 195 -10.30 7.61 14.30
N LYS A 196 -10.20 8.65 13.47
CA LYS A 196 -9.91 10.02 13.93
C LYS A 196 -10.86 10.48 15.05
N SER A 197 -12.16 10.25 14.90
CA SER A 197 -13.12 10.60 15.95
C SER A 197 -12.90 9.84 17.26
N VAL A 198 -12.56 8.55 17.19
CA VAL A 198 -12.29 7.75 18.39
C VAL A 198 -10.98 8.17 19.04
N ILE A 199 -9.91 8.34 18.27
CA ILE A 199 -8.60 8.78 18.78
C ILE A 199 -8.71 10.14 19.46
N SER A 200 -9.45 11.08 18.88
CA SER A 200 -9.76 12.38 19.51
C SER A 200 -10.39 12.22 20.90
N LYS A 201 -11.38 11.32 21.04
CA LYS A 201 -12.00 11.02 22.34
C LYS A 201 -11.03 10.39 23.33
N GLU A 202 -10.07 9.61 22.86
CA GLU A 202 -9.03 9.03 23.72
C GLU A 202 -8.02 10.09 24.17
N ILE A 203 -7.58 10.98 23.28
CA ILE A 203 -6.74 12.16 23.62
C ILE A 203 -7.42 13.03 24.69
N ILE A 204 -8.71 13.31 24.55
CA ILE A 204 -9.48 14.12 25.51
C ILE A 204 -9.51 13.47 26.91
N LYS A 205 -9.37 12.14 27.01
CA LYS A 205 -9.35 11.43 28.31
C LYS A 205 -7.95 11.29 28.91
N THR A 206 -6.91 11.50 28.13
CA THR A 206 -5.50 11.32 28.50
C THR A 206 -5.05 12.32 29.58
N PRO A 207 -4.65 11.87 30.79
CA PRO A 207 -4.26 12.76 31.89
C PRO A 207 -3.03 13.63 31.62
N TRP A 208 -1.97 13.10 30.99
CA TRP A 208 -0.79 13.92 30.66
C TRP A 208 -1.14 15.03 29.66
N ALA A 209 -1.97 14.74 28.66
CA ALA A 209 -2.38 15.73 27.66
C ALA A 209 -3.20 16.86 28.30
N LYS A 210 -4.08 16.54 29.27
CA LYS A 210 -4.78 17.54 30.09
C LYS A 210 -3.80 18.41 30.88
N ASN A 211 -2.85 17.78 31.57
CA ASN A 211 -1.92 18.48 32.46
C ASN A 211 -0.99 19.44 31.69
N TYR A 212 -0.58 19.05 30.48
CA TYR A 212 0.20 19.91 29.59
C TYR A 212 -0.62 20.91 28.79
N LYS A 213 -1.96 20.90 28.93
CA LYS A 213 -2.88 21.70 28.10
C LYS A 213 -2.66 21.46 26.59
N ALA A 214 -2.38 20.21 26.24
CA ALA A 214 -2.02 19.80 24.89
C ALA A 214 -3.19 19.25 24.06
N ILE A 215 -4.38 19.06 24.67
CA ILE A 215 -5.53 18.42 24.00
C ILE A 215 -5.87 19.08 22.66
N GLU A 216 -5.96 20.41 22.63
CA GLU A 216 -6.37 21.14 21.43
C GLU A 216 -5.38 20.91 20.28
N GLN A 217 -4.08 21.08 20.53
CA GLN A 217 -3.03 20.92 19.53
C GLN A 217 -2.97 19.48 18.98
N TYR A 218 -3.13 18.46 19.84
CA TYR A 218 -3.15 17.06 19.39
C TYR A 218 -4.42 16.73 18.59
N VAL A 219 -5.58 17.26 18.99
CA VAL A 219 -6.84 17.07 18.25
C VAL A 219 -6.82 17.80 16.91
N GLU A 220 -6.21 18.99 16.85
CA GLU A 220 -6.01 19.75 15.63
C GLU A 220 -5.09 19.01 14.65
N ALA A 221 -3.91 18.56 15.10
CA ALA A 221 -3.00 17.76 14.28
C ALA A 221 -3.67 16.50 13.73
N LEU A 222 -4.37 15.76 14.58
CA LEU A 222 -5.19 14.62 14.17
C LEU A 222 -6.22 15.01 13.11
N SER A 223 -6.88 16.16 13.26
CA SER A 223 -7.89 16.65 12.31
C SER A 223 -7.32 17.03 10.95
N ASN A 224 -6.05 17.47 10.91
CA ASN A 224 -5.34 17.87 9.70
C ASN A 224 -4.77 16.70 8.88
N ILE A 225 -4.75 15.48 9.44
CA ILE A 225 -4.31 14.30 8.68
C ILE A 225 -5.23 14.05 7.48
N THR A 226 -4.64 14.00 6.29
CA THR A 226 -5.25 13.63 5.02
C THR A 226 -5.18 12.11 4.79
N PHE A 227 -6.11 11.59 3.99
CA PHE A 227 -6.21 10.16 3.70
C PHE A 227 -6.27 9.89 2.21
N ARG A 228 -5.32 9.12 1.72
CA ARG A 228 -5.15 8.81 0.31
C ARG A 228 -5.16 7.30 0.08
N THR A 229 -5.58 6.90 -1.12
CA THR A 229 -5.44 5.54 -1.64
C THR A 229 -5.03 5.63 -3.10
N PHE A 230 -4.84 4.48 -3.75
CA PHE A 230 -4.61 4.46 -5.20
C PHE A 230 -5.75 5.16 -5.99
N ALA A 231 -6.94 5.29 -5.41
CA ALA A 231 -8.05 6.00 -6.04
C ALA A 231 -7.71 7.46 -6.40
N ASP A 232 -6.85 8.11 -5.60
CA ASP A 232 -6.42 9.51 -5.75
C ASP A 232 -5.46 9.69 -6.94
N VAL A 233 -4.72 8.66 -7.37
CA VAL A 233 -3.81 8.72 -8.55
C VAL A 233 -4.41 8.13 -9.83
N ARG A 234 -5.65 7.62 -9.79
CA ARG A 234 -6.28 6.95 -10.94
C ARG A 234 -6.36 7.83 -12.19
N ILE A 235 -6.55 9.13 -12.04
CA ILE A 235 -6.68 10.05 -13.17
C ILE A 235 -5.35 10.16 -13.91
N THR A 236 -4.23 10.33 -13.19
CA THR A 236 -2.88 10.37 -13.78
C THR A 236 -2.56 9.08 -14.52
N VAL A 237 -2.81 7.92 -13.91
CA VAL A 237 -2.58 6.62 -14.57
C VAL A 237 -3.48 6.46 -15.81
N LYS A 238 -4.72 6.95 -15.75
CA LYS A 238 -5.61 6.94 -16.92
C LYS A 238 -5.06 7.80 -18.05
N LYS A 239 -4.61 9.02 -17.76
CA LYS A 239 -3.98 9.92 -18.75
C LYS A 239 -2.71 9.31 -19.34
N SER A 240 -1.88 8.67 -18.52
CA SER A 240 -0.68 7.94 -18.97
C SER A 240 -1.02 6.80 -19.96
N MET A 241 -2.07 6.02 -19.69
CA MET A 241 -2.55 5.03 -20.65
C MET A 241 -3.07 5.66 -21.95
N GLU A 242 -3.81 6.77 -21.88
CA GLU A 242 -4.33 7.47 -23.06
C GLU A 242 -3.19 8.07 -23.89
N LEU A 243 -2.17 8.65 -23.23
CA LEU A 243 -0.96 9.18 -23.86
C LEU A 243 -0.13 8.08 -24.53
N TYR A 244 0.00 6.91 -23.89
CA TYR A 244 0.63 5.75 -24.52
C TYR A 244 -0.07 5.39 -25.83
N GLU A 245 -1.40 5.27 -25.80
CA GLU A 245 -2.19 4.84 -26.96
C GLU A 245 -2.16 5.86 -28.11
N SER A 246 -2.26 7.15 -27.80
CA SER A 246 -2.17 8.21 -28.82
C SER A 246 -0.77 8.29 -29.43
N THR A 247 0.27 8.28 -28.58
CA THR A 247 1.68 8.34 -29.01
C THR A 247 2.04 7.15 -29.89
N GLU A 248 1.66 5.94 -29.48
CA GLU A 248 1.91 4.73 -30.28
C GLU A 248 1.24 4.85 -31.66
N LYS A 249 -0.04 5.24 -31.70
CA LYS A 249 -0.79 5.38 -32.94
C LYS A 249 -0.19 6.43 -33.89
N ASP A 250 0.17 7.60 -33.37
CA ASP A 250 0.72 8.69 -34.17
C ASP A 250 2.13 8.36 -34.68
N CYS A 251 2.93 7.69 -33.85
CA CYS A 251 4.21 7.13 -34.25
C CYS A 251 4.04 6.11 -35.40
N ARG A 252 3.12 5.14 -35.25
CA ARG A 252 2.87 4.10 -36.26
C ARG A 252 2.43 4.70 -37.60
N LYS A 253 1.56 5.71 -37.58
CA LYS A 253 1.12 6.43 -38.78
C LYS A 253 2.31 6.99 -39.60
N LYS A 254 3.37 7.44 -38.92
CA LYS A 254 4.57 8.02 -39.55
C LYS A 254 5.59 6.96 -39.95
N LEU A 255 5.76 5.93 -39.14
CA LEU A 255 6.81 4.93 -39.35
C LEU A 255 6.38 3.79 -40.27
N ASP A 256 5.12 3.37 -40.29
CA ASP A 256 4.65 2.26 -41.14
C ASP A 256 4.77 2.55 -42.65
N VAL A 257 4.77 3.83 -43.03
CA VAL A 257 4.99 4.25 -44.42
C VAL A 257 6.47 4.24 -44.83
N ALA A 258 7.38 4.36 -43.85
CA ALA A 258 8.81 4.51 -44.08
C ALA A 258 9.60 3.23 -43.77
N PHE A 259 9.16 2.39 -42.83
CA PHE A 259 9.91 1.24 -42.33
C PHE A 259 9.08 -0.06 -42.40
N SER A 260 9.70 -1.17 -42.02
CA SER A 260 9.00 -2.44 -41.82
C SER A 260 8.05 -2.36 -40.61
N GLN A 261 6.99 -3.17 -40.61
CA GLN A 261 6.06 -3.20 -39.46
C GLN A 261 6.74 -3.56 -38.14
N PRO A 262 7.66 -4.56 -38.07
CA PRO A 262 8.39 -4.87 -36.84
C PRO A 262 9.22 -3.68 -36.32
N THR A 263 9.96 -3.01 -37.21
CA THR A 263 10.78 -1.84 -36.85
C THR A 263 9.90 -0.69 -36.34
N ALA A 264 8.81 -0.40 -37.03
CA ALA A 264 7.85 0.62 -36.61
C ALA A 264 7.21 0.27 -35.25
N GLU A 265 6.82 -0.99 -35.03
CA GLU A 265 6.26 -1.44 -33.75
C GLU A 265 7.23 -1.26 -32.60
N LEU A 266 8.47 -1.72 -32.79
CA LEU A 266 9.52 -1.67 -31.78
C LEU A 266 9.78 -0.24 -31.32
N VAL A 267 10.05 0.66 -32.28
CA VAL A 267 10.34 2.08 -32.01
C VAL A 267 9.13 2.74 -31.34
N CYS A 268 7.93 2.53 -31.86
CA CYS A 268 6.74 3.20 -31.33
C CYS A 268 6.36 2.71 -29.93
N LYS A 269 6.55 1.43 -29.62
CA LYS A 269 6.39 0.91 -28.26
C LYS A 269 7.40 1.53 -27.29
N GLY A 270 8.66 1.67 -27.72
CA GLY A 270 9.71 2.37 -26.98
C GLY A 270 9.30 3.79 -26.59
N VAL A 271 9.05 4.60 -27.62
CA VAL A 271 8.71 6.03 -27.47
C VAL A 271 7.42 6.23 -26.67
N ALA A 272 6.38 5.44 -26.94
CA ALA A 272 5.12 5.54 -26.20
C ALA A 272 5.27 5.16 -24.72
N THR A 273 6.13 4.17 -24.41
CA THR A 273 6.41 3.78 -23.02
C THR A 273 7.12 4.90 -22.27
N ARG A 274 8.15 5.51 -22.87
CA ARG A 274 8.88 6.66 -22.30
C ARG A 274 7.93 7.82 -22.00
N LYS A 275 7.20 8.32 -23.01
CA LYS A 275 6.28 9.45 -22.83
C LYS A 275 5.19 9.18 -21.79
N ALA A 276 4.68 7.95 -21.73
CA ALA A 276 3.67 7.58 -20.75
C ALA A 276 4.21 7.55 -19.32
N GLU A 277 5.48 7.19 -19.13
CA GLU A 277 6.13 7.14 -17.83
C GLU A 277 6.66 8.52 -17.38
N GLU A 278 7.14 9.36 -18.30
CA GLU A 278 7.44 10.77 -18.00
C GLU A 278 6.23 11.50 -17.39
N LEU A 279 5.02 11.24 -17.90
CA LEU A 279 3.79 11.76 -17.31
C LEU A 279 3.49 11.17 -15.91
N LEU A 280 3.93 9.94 -15.64
CA LEU A 280 3.79 9.33 -14.31
C LEU A 280 4.82 9.85 -13.31
N ASP A 281 5.91 10.45 -13.78
CA ASP A 281 6.95 11.08 -12.95
C ASP A 281 6.66 12.54 -12.64
N GLU A 282 5.78 13.20 -13.41
CA GLU A 282 5.30 14.54 -13.10
C GLU A 282 4.63 14.57 -11.70
N PRO A 283 4.87 15.62 -10.89
CA PRO A 283 4.26 15.75 -9.57
C PRO A 283 2.74 15.64 -9.62
N ILE A 284 2.18 14.70 -8.87
CA ILE A 284 0.73 14.54 -8.73
C ILE A 284 0.24 15.45 -7.61
N GLU A 285 -0.78 16.26 -7.90
CA GLU A 285 -1.45 17.10 -6.91
C GLU A 285 -1.83 16.28 -5.66
N ASP A 286 -1.60 16.85 -4.48
CA ASP A 286 -1.86 16.23 -3.17
C ASP A 286 -1.07 14.96 -2.83
N ILE A 287 -0.09 14.55 -3.65
CA ILE A 287 0.81 13.45 -3.37
C ILE A 287 2.21 14.01 -3.18
N PHE A 288 2.91 13.58 -2.12
CA PHE A 288 4.28 13.98 -1.93
C PHE A 288 5.21 13.30 -2.94
N PRO A 289 6.20 13.99 -3.51
CA PRO A 289 7.09 13.42 -4.52
C PRO A 289 7.78 12.12 -4.08
N GLN A 290 8.21 12.01 -2.82
CA GLN A 290 8.89 10.80 -2.34
C GLN A 290 7.96 9.57 -2.21
N ASP A 291 6.65 9.79 -2.19
CA ASP A 291 5.65 8.73 -2.02
C ASP A 291 5.17 8.19 -3.38
N GLN A 292 5.22 9.02 -4.42
CA GLN A 292 4.58 8.79 -5.72
C GLN A 292 5.03 7.48 -6.38
N ALA A 293 6.35 7.24 -6.44
CA ALA A 293 6.89 6.02 -7.04
C ALA A 293 6.41 4.75 -6.31
N GLY A 294 6.37 4.80 -4.96
CA GLY A 294 5.83 3.72 -4.14
C GLY A 294 4.35 3.47 -4.43
N ILE A 295 3.55 4.53 -4.41
CA ILE A 295 2.11 4.48 -4.70
C ILE A 295 1.85 3.86 -6.08
N LEU A 296 2.54 4.32 -7.13
CA LEU A 296 2.38 3.83 -8.50
C LEU A 296 2.84 2.38 -8.69
N LYS A 297 3.85 1.95 -7.93
CA LYS A 297 4.25 0.53 -7.86
C LYS A 297 3.15 -0.35 -7.26
N ASP A 298 2.35 0.19 -6.34
CA ASP A 298 1.19 -0.46 -5.70
C ASP A 298 1.51 -1.78 -4.99
N VAL A 299 2.69 -1.94 -4.38
CA VAL A 299 3.07 -3.17 -3.65
C VAL A 299 3.39 -2.84 -2.21
N TRP A 300 2.65 -3.43 -1.27
CA TRP A 300 2.86 -3.34 0.18
C TRP A 300 3.01 -1.91 0.71
N GLN A 301 2.33 -0.95 0.08
CA GLN A 301 2.38 0.45 0.46
C GLN A 301 1.31 0.81 1.50
N MET A 302 1.76 1.19 2.68
CA MET A 302 0.96 1.75 3.76
C MET A 302 1.90 2.57 4.64
N PHE A 303 1.60 3.84 4.84
CA PHE A 303 2.49 4.78 5.53
C PHE A 303 1.76 6.05 5.98
N ASN A 304 2.41 6.80 6.86
CA ASN A 304 2.14 8.20 7.16
C ASN A 304 3.35 9.06 6.77
N SER A 305 3.17 9.95 5.79
CA SER A 305 4.20 10.88 5.36
C SER A 305 4.04 12.23 6.04
N PHE A 306 5.15 12.75 6.56
CA PHE A 306 5.24 14.07 7.22
C PHE A 306 4.18 14.30 8.30
N ASP A 307 3.83 13.24 9.04
CA ASP A 307 2.87 13.25 10.14
C ASP A 307 1.47 13.74 9.75
N ASN A 308 1.12 13.86 8.48
CA ASN A 308 -0.17 14.43 8.06
C ASN A 308 -0.76 13.81 6.79
N SER A 309 -0.14 12.81 6.19
CA SER A 309 -0.64 12.17 4.98
C SER A 309 -0.57 10.65 5.10
N VAL A 310 -1.71 10.04 5.42
CA VAL A 310 -1.83 8.60 5.50
C VAL A 310 -2.24 8.02 4.15
N TYR A 311 -1.47 7.06 3.65
CA TYR A 311 -1.77 6.30 2.44
C TYR A 311 -2.04 4.82 2.77
N ILE A 312 -3.08 4.25 2.16
CA ILE A 312 -3.36 2.80 2.24
C ILE A 312 -3.47 2.22 0.81
N GLY A 313 -2.59 1.27 0.48
CA GLY A 313 -2.52 0.62 -0.82
C GLY A 313 -3.63 -0.42 -1.06
N ASN A 314 -3.79 -0.82 -2.33
CA ASN A 314 -4.91 -1.67 -2.75
C ASN A 314 -4.94 -3.05 -2.06
N GLU A 315 -3.79 -3.64 -1.75
CA GLU A 315 -3.69 -4.95 -1.09
C GLU A 315 -4.29 -4.93 0.30
N PHE A 316 -4.02 -3.87 1.06
CA PHE A 316 -4.57 -3.65 2.40
C PHE A 316 -6.07 -3.37 2.34
N LEU A 317 -6.57 -2.70 1.31
CA LEU A 317 -8.01 -2.50 1.12
C LEU A 317 -8.77 -3.82 1.00
N LEU A 318 -8.16 -4.90 0.47
CA LEU A 318 -8.80 -6.21 0.40
C LEU A 318 -9.20 -6.76 1.78
N LEU A 319 -8.44 -6.44 2.83
CA LEU A 319 -8.73 -6.86 4.21
C LEU A 319 -10.03 -6.23 4.75
N LEU A 320 -10.51 -5.15 4.14
CA LEU A 320 -11.80 -4.55 4.50
C LEU A 320 -12.99 -5.39 4.05
N ASN A 321 -12.80 -6.34 3.13
CA ASN A 321 -13.87 -7.21 2.66
C ASN A 321 -14.06 -8.41 3.62
N THR A 322 -14.60 -8.12 4.80
CA THR A 322 -14.88 -9.13 5.83
C THR A 322 -16.25 -8.89 6.48
N ASP A 323 -16.92 -9.98 6.86
CA ASP A 323 -18.13 -9.98 7.68
C ASP A 323 -17.83 -9.89 9.18
N TYR A 324 -16.56 -10.08 9.56
CA TYR A 324 -16.14 -10.19 10.95
C TYR A 324 -15.55 -8.87 11.44
N PHE A 325 -16.16 -8.30 12.49
CA PHE A 325 -15.61 -7.10 13.12
C PHE A 325 -14.27 -7.35 13.80
N SER A 326 -13.99 -8.59 14.24
CA SER A 326 -12.69 -8.98 14.76
C SER A 326 -11.59 -8.84 13.72
N ASP A 327 -11.81 -9.34 12.50
CA ASP A 327 -10.87 -9.18 11.39
C ASP A 327 -10.71 -7.69 11.08
N LEU A 328 -11.85 -7.00 10.94
CA LEU A 328 -11.86 -5.60 10.54
C LEU A 328 -11.07 -4.70 11.49
N TYR A 329 -11.25 -4.86 12.80
CA TYR A 329 -10.59 -4.01 13.79
C TYR A 329 -9.27 -4.57 14.30
N GLY A 330 -9.13 -5.89 14.40
CA GLY A 330 -7.92 -6.54 14.87
C GLY A 330 -6.80 -6.62 13.84
N SER A 331 -7.10 -6.55 12.54
CA SER A 331 -6.10 -6.50 11.46
C SER A 331 -6.01 -5.10 10.84
N ILE A 332 -6.69 -4.85 9.73
CA ILE A 332 -6.60 -3.58 8.98
C ILE A 332 -7.00 -2.35 9.79
N GLY A 333 -7.94 -2.47 10.73
CA GLY A 333 -8.30 -1.38 11.61
C GLY A 333 -7.17 -1.01 12.57
N PHE A 334 -6.43 -2.00 13.08
CA PHE A 334 -5.21 -1.76 13.86
C PHE A 334 -4.15 -1.07 12.99
N SER A 335 -3.87 -1.61 11.80
CA SER A 335 -2.89 -1.03 10.87
C SER A 335 -3.23 0.41 10.47
N MET A 336 -4.48 0.71 10.12
CA MET A 336 -4.90 2.07 9.78
C MET A 336 -4.78 3.04 10.96
N ILE A 337 -5.00 2.57 12.20
CA ILE A 337 -4.82 3.41 13.38
C ILE A 337 -3.32 3.60 13.66
N HIS A 338 -2.50 2.57 13.45
CA HIS A 338 -1.03 2.67 13.56
C HIS A 338 -0.50 3.79 12.68
N GLU A 339 -0.93 3.86 11.41
CA GLU A 339 -0.55 4.97 10.53
C GLU A 339 -0.99 6.34 11.07
N ILE A 340 -2.19 6.45 11.62
CA ILE A 340 -2.65 7.70 12.26
C ILE A 340 -1.79 8.03 13.50
N MET A 341 -1.30 7.03 14.22
CA MET A 341 -0.54 7.24 15.45
C MET A 341 0.84 7.84 15.20
N HIS A 342 1.47 7.63 14.03
CA HIS A 342 2.74 8.31 13.67
C HIS A 342 2.66 9.84 13.80
N THR A 343 1.50 10.44 13.55
CA THR A 343 1.30 11.88 13.77
C THR A 343 1.41 12.31 15.24
N LEU A 344 1.23 11.38 16.18
CA LEU A 344 0.96 11.68 17.58
C LEU A 344 1.99 11.09 18.54
N VAL A 345 2.72 10.05 18.16
CA VAL A 345 3.82 9.48 18.94
C VAL A 345 5.14 10.10 18.48
N PHE A 346 6.09 10.26 19.40
CA PHE A 346 7.36 10.94 19.13
C PHE A 346 8.52 10.22 19.82
N ASP A 347 9.61 10.02 19.08
CA ASP A 347 10.86 9.46 19.58
C ASP A 347 11.91 10.54 19.93
N ASP A 348 13.16 10.13 20.14
CA ASP A 348 14.27 11.04 20.45
C ASP A 348 14.79 11.80 19.22
N ASN A 349 14.42 11.40 18.01
CA ASN A 349 14.73 12.06 16.74
C ASN A 349 13.69 13.13 16.37
N ASP A 350 12.48 13.04 16.91
CA ASP A 350 11.34 13.94 16.67
C ASP A 350 11.33 15.24 17.50
N LEU A 351 12.44 15.58 18.18
CA LEU A 351 12.48 16.68 19.16
C LEU A 351 12.26 18.08 18.56
N ASP A 352 12.40 18.22 17.25
CA ASP A 352 12.12 19.44 16.50
C ASP A 352 10.63 19.61 16.17
N LYS A 353 9.84 18.52 16.14
CA LYS A 353 8.40 18.54 15.86
C LYS A 353 7.64 19.37 16.92
N PRO A 354 6.66 20.22 16.53
CA PRO A 354 5.97 21.10 17.48
C PRO A 354 5.31 20.38 18.66
N LEU A 355 4.72 19.20 18.41
CA LEU A 355 3.98 18.43 19.41
C LEU A 355 4.88 17.62 20.36
N SER A 356 6.14 17.34 19.99
CA SER A 356 7.04 16.52 20.80
C SER A 356 7.36 17.19 22.15
N LYS A 357 7.41 18.52 22.19
CA LYS A 357 7.59 19.31 23.43
C LYS A 357 6.44 19.15 24.44
N LEU A 358 5.28 18.73 23.96
CA LEU A 358 4.08 18.48 24.77
C LEU A 358 3.87 16.98 25.02
N TRP A 359 4.74 16.13 24.49
CA TRP A 359 4.68 14.68 24.63
C TRP A 359 4.98 14.23 26.06
N THR A 360 4.46 13.07 26.42
CA THR A 360 4.66 12.50 27.75
C THR A 360 6.08 11.96 27.92
N LYS A 361 6.81 12.49 28.92
CA LYS A 361 8.10 11.92 29.35
C LYS A 361 7.99 10.52 29.97
N ASN A 362 6.78 10.03 30.23
CA ASN A 362 6.56 8.69 30.76
C ASN A 362 6.40 7.62 29.66
N ALA A 363 6.76 7.93 28.41
CA ALA A 363 6.68 7.01 27.28
C ALA A 363 7.78 5.92 27.29
N ASP A 364 8.75 5.99 28.21
CA ASP A 364 9.81 4.97 28.39
C ASP A 364 9.28 3.54 28.59
N CYS A 365 8.00 3.38 28.95
CA CYS A 365 7.36 2.06 28.99
C CYS A 365 7.37 1.31 27.67
N VAL A 366 7.45 2.01 26.54
CA VAL A 366 7.59 1.41 25.20
C VAL A 366 8.94 0.71 25.09
N LYS A 367 10.04 1.42 25.42
CA LYS A 367 11.41 0.87 25.42
C LYS A 367 11.52 -0.33 26.38
N ASP A 368 10.99 -0.19 27.59
CA ASP A 368 10.99 -1.28 28.58
C ASP A 368 10.26 -2.54 28.07
N GLN A 369 9.10 -2.36 27.40
CA GLN A 369 8.35 -3.48 26.86
C GLN A 369 9.07 -4.14 25.67
N ALA A 370 9.65 -3.34 24.77
CA ALA A 370 10.41 -3.86 23.63
C ALA A 370 11.64 -4.65 24.09
N LEU A 371 12.42 -4.15 25.05
CA LEU A 371 13.54 -4.87 25.66
C LEU A 371 13.08 -6.17 26.32
N LYS A 372 12.01 -6.13 27.12
CA LYS A 372 11.51 -7.33 27.79
C LYS A 372 11.06 -8.41 26.80
N THR A 373 10.44 -7.98 25.70
CA THR A 373 10.04 -8.87 24.62
C THR A 373 11.24 -9.42 23.85
N CYS A 374 12.26 -8.60 23.62
CA CYS A 374 13.52 -9.04 23.00
C CYS A 374 14.21 -10.15 23.80
N GLU A 375 14.23 -10.03 25.13
CA GLU A 375 14.76 -11.07 26.03
C GLU A 375 13.91 -12.35 26.01
N THR A 376 12.58 -12.20 26.07
CA THR A 376 11.66 -13.33 26.22
C THR A 376 11.44 -14.11 24.90
N PHE A 377 11.59 -13.40 23.78
CA PHE A 377 11.37 -13.87 22.41
C PHE A 377 12.56 -13.48 21.50
N PRO A 378 13.73 -14.13 21.69
CA PRO A 378 14.97 -13.67 21.07
C PRO A 378 15.07 -14.08 19.59
N THR A 379 14.90 -13.10 18.69
CA THR A 379 15.06 -13.24 17.23
C THR A 379 16.10 -12.31 16.63
N VAL A 380 16.37 -11.16 17.24
CA VAL A 380 17.42 -10.24 16.76
C VAL A 380 18.66 -10.42 17.61
N THR A 381 19.80 -10.73 17.00
CA THR A 381 21.02 -11.05 17.73
C THR A 381 22.24 -10.24 17.33
N GLU A 382 23.19 -10.09 18.26
CA GLU A 382 24.52 -9.58 17.96
C GLU A 382 25.20 -10.53 16.97
N MET A 383 25.97 -9.97 16.03
CA MET A 383 26.60 -10.71 14.94
C MET A 383 27.55 -11.82 15.42
N HIS A 384 28.20 -11.62 16.57
CA HIS A 384 29.31 -12.48 17.01
C HIS A 384 28.98 -13.46 18.15
N ASN A 385 27.98 -13.18 18.98
CA ASN A 385 27.73 -13.99 20.19
C ASN A 385 26.26 -14.43 20.35
N MET A 386 25.42 -14.16 19.35
CA MET A 386 24.00 -14.51 19.33
C MET A 386 23.17 -13.99 20.53
N LYS A 387 23.67 -13.01 21.29
CA LYS A 387 22.89 -12.36 22.36
C LYS A 387 21.81 -11.47 21.76
N PRO A 388 20.65 -11.27 22.42
CA PRO A 388 19.63 -10.35 21.95
C PRO A 388 20.19 -8.94 21.70
N ALA A 389 19.91 -8.36 20.54
CA ALA A 389 20.49 -7.09 20.09
C ALA A 389 19.44 -6.10 19.57
N CYS A 390 18.26 -6.05 20.20
CA CYS A 390 17.24 -5.08 19.82
C CYS A 390 17.69 -3.65 20.16
N ASN A 391 17.47 -2.70 19.26
CA ASN A 391 17.75 -1.28 19.48
C ASN A 391 16.43 -0.52 19.63
N THR A 392 15.99 -0.34 20.87
CA THR A 392 14.70 0.30 21.18
C THR A 392 14.68 1.80 20.96
N THR A 393 15.82 2.44 20.69
CA THR A 393 15.83 3.84 20.26
C THR A 393 15.38 3.93 18.80
N VAL A 394 15.81 2.98 17.97
CA VAL A 394 15.45 2.95 16.54
C VAL A 394 14.02 2.43 16.33
N THR A 395 13.55 1.49 17.16
CA THR A 395 12.20 0.93 17.02
C THR A 395 11.11 1.67 17.78
N PHE A 396 11.46 2.76 18.47
CA PHE A 396 10.56 3.40 19.44
C PHE A 396 9.26 3.86 18.81
N GLU A 397 9.33 4.60 17.70
CA GLU A 397 8.16 5.21 17.09
C GLU A 397 7.15 4.14 16.64
N GLU A 398 7.65 3.11 15.97
CA GLU A 398 6.87 1.95 15.52
C GLU A 398 6.24 1.18 16.67
N ASP A 399 7.03 0.88 17.72
CA ASP A 399 6.54 0.17 18.91
C ASP A 399 5.50 1.01 19.68
N ALA A 400 5.68 2.34 19.73
CA ALA A 400 4.74 3.27 20.35
C ALA A 400 3.42 3.35 19.56
N ALA A 401 3.50 3.45 18.22
CA ALA A 401 2.37 3.45 17.32
C ALA A 401 1.58 2.14 17.45
N ASP A 402 2.27 0.99 17.48
CA ASP A 402 1.67 -0.33 17.71
C ASP A 402 0.88 -0.40 19.01
N LEU A 403 1.53 -0.09 20.13
CA LEU A 403 0.93 -0.20 21.46
C LEU A 403 -0.28 0.73 21.62
N ALA A 404 -0.18 1.95 21.09
CA ALA A 404 -1.30 2.90 21.09
C ALA A 404 -2.44 2.41 20.19
N ALA A 405 -2.14 2.05 18.95
CA ALA A 405 -3.12 1.68 17.94
C ALA A 405 -3.91 0.44 18.33
N TYR A 406 -3.23 -0.60 18.82
CA TYR A 406 -3.87 -1.86 19.14
C TYR A 406 -4.85 -1.74 20.31
N ARG A 407 -4.51 -0.94 21.32
CA ARG A 407 -5.40 -0.65 22.45
C ARG A 407 -6.63 0.15 22.00
N ILE A 408 -6.46 1.14 21.11
CA ILE A 408 -7.57 1.91 20.55
C ILE A 408 -8.46 1.02 19.67
N ALA A 409 -7.88 0.19 18.82
CA ALA A 409 -8.59 -0.77 17.99
C ALA A 409 -9.45 -1.73 18.83
N TRP A 410 -8.90 -2.25 19.94
CA TRP A 410 -9.65 -3.07 20.89
C TRP A 410 -10.85 -2.30 21.47
N ARG A 411 -10.68 -1.05 21.90
CA ARG A 411 -11.78 -0.22 22.44
C ARG A 411 -12.91 -0.03 21.41
N ILE A 412 -12.57 0.12 20.13
CA ILE A 412 -13.57 0.21 19.05
C ILE A 412 -14.30 -1.11 18.89
N TYR A 413 -13.55 -2.20 18.87
CA TYR A 413 -14.10 -3.55 18.72
C TYR A 413 -15.00 -3.92 19.89
N GLU A 414 -14.58 -3.66 21.12
CA GLU A 414 -15.31 -3.97 22.33
C GLU A 414 -16.66 -3.24 22.40
N ASN A 415 -16.69 -1.96 22.04
CA ASN A 415 -17.93 -1.19 21.94
C ASN A 415 -18.85 -1.68 20.80
N SER A 416 -18.31 -2.44 19.85
CA SER A 416 -19.09 -3.04 18.77
C SER A 416 -19.88 -4.28 19.24
N TYR A 417 -19.51 -4.90 20.37
CA TYR A 417 -20.26 -6.02 20.97
C TYR A 417 -21.67 -5.65 21.42
N ALA A 418 -21.90 -4.39 21.79
CA ALA A 418 -23.20 -3.93 22.29
C ALA A 418 -24.31 -3.97 21.21
N ARG A 419 -23.95 -4.09 19.94
CA ARG A 419 -24.90 -4.34 18.85
C ARG A 419 -24.87 -5.83 18.54
N LYS A 420 -26.02 -6.50 18.69
CA LYS A 420 -26.26 -7.93 18.42
C LYS A 420 -25.74 -8.37 17.04
N THR A 421 -24.44 -8.61 16.90
CA THR A 421 -23.88 -9.34 15.77
C THR A 421 -23.49 -10.71 16.27
N VAL A 422 -24.47 -11.61 16.26
CA VAL A 422 -24.21 -13.05 16.18
C VAL A 422 -23.71 -13.26 14.76
N VAL A 423 -22.45 -13.68 14.60
CA VAL A 423 -21.98 -14.13 13.29
C VAL A 423 -22.44 -15.58 13.15
N PRO A 424 -23.31 -15.92 12.19
CA PRO A 424 -23.70 -17.30 11.95
C PRO A 424 -22.46 -18.13 11.58
N ASN A 425 -22.36 -19.36 12.11
CA ASN A 425 -21.29 -20.34 11.85
C ASN A 425 -19.91 -19.99 12.44
N TYR A 426 -19.89 -19.43 13.65
CA TYR A 426 -18.66 -19.20 14.38
C TYR A 426 -18.26 -20.45 15.20
N GLU A 427 -17.29 -21.20 14.70
CA GLU A 427 -16.83 -22.49 15.25
C GLU A 427 -15.57 -22.32 16.12
N ALA A 428 -15.59 -22.98 17.28
CA ALA A 428 -14.55 -23.15 18.31
C ALA A 428 -13.97 -21.91 19.03
N LEU A 429 -13.66 -20.80 18.35
CA LEU A 429 -13.08 -19.61 18.99
C LEU A 429 -14.17 -18.65 19.49
N ASP A 430 -13.90 -17.90 20.56
CA ASP A 430 -14.81 -16.83 20.98
C ASP A 430 -14.48 -15.51 20.25
N LYS A 431 -15.44 -14.57 20.22
CA LYS A 431 -15.25 -13.29 19.52
C LYS A 431 -14.11 -12.45 20.10
N LYS A 432 -13.76 -12.60 21.37
CA LYS A 432 -12.66 -11.88 22.01
C LYS A 432 -11.32 -12.43 21.54
N GLN A 433 -11.16 -13.75 21.52
CA GLN A 433 -9.96 -14.43 21.02
C GLN A 433 -9.65 -14.00 19.58
N LEU A 434 -10.69 -13.99 18.76
CA LEU A 434 -10.63 -13.65 17.35
C LEU A 434 -9.95 -12.32 17.00
N PHE A 435 -10.17 -11.29 17.79
CA PHE A 435 -9.54 -9.99 17.55
C PHE A 435 -8.02 -10.11 17.58
N PHE A 436 -7.51 -10.96 18.46
CA PHE A 436 -6.08 -11.11 18.66
C PHE A 436 -5.38 -11.75 17.47
N TYR A 437 -6.06 -12.66 16.76
CA TYR A 437 -5.52 -13.25 15.53
C TYR A 437 -5.27 -12.23 14.43
N GLY A 438 -6.05 -11.14 14.35
CA GLY A 438 -5.97 -10.17 13.25
C GLY A 438 -4.56 -9.60 13.05
N ALA A 439 -3.94 -9.11 14.13
CA ALA A 439 -2.58 -8.56 14.07
C ALA A 439 -1.53 -9.65 13.84
N ALA A 440 -1.70 -10.83 14.45
CA ALA A 440 -0.77 -11.94 14.27
C ALA A 440 -0.73 -12.46 12.83
N VAL A 441 -1.90 -12.63 12.19
CA VAL A 441 -1.99 -13.00 10.76
C VAL A 441 -1.37 -11.91 9.89
N PHE A 442 -1.64 -10.64 10.18
CA PHE A 442 -1.07 -9.51 9.43
C PHE A 442 0.47 -9.54 9.45
N PHE A 443 1.08 -9.87 10.58
CA PHE A 443 2.53 -9.95 10.76
C PHE A 443 3.14 -11.33 10.44
N CYS A 444 2.35 -12.25 9.90
CA CYS A 444 2.79 -13.62 9.64
C CYS A 444 3.88 -13.67 8.55
N ASN A 445 5.00 -14.29 8.91
CA ASN A 445 6.18 -14.45 8.08
C ASN A 445 6.81 -15.82 8.38
N GLN A 446 7.21 -16.53 7.33
CA GLN A 446 7.95 -17.79 7.38
C GLN A 446 9.17 -17.72 8.33
N ASP A 447 9.94 -16.64 8.27
CA ASP A 447 11.16 -16.45 9.06
C ASP A 447 10.97 -15.53 10.28
N GLY A 448 9.71 -15.29 10.69
CA GLY A 448 9.42 -14.38 11.80
C GLY A 448 10.14 -14.78 13.10
N MET A 449 10.24 -16.08 13.37
CA MET A 449 10.90 -16.63 14.56
C MET A 449 12.38 -16.97 14.34
N SER A 450 12.90 -16.83 13.11
CA SER A 450 14.31 -17.09 12.80
C SER A 450 15.20 -16.07 13.51
N ARG A 451 16.36 -16.53 13.98
CA ARG A 451 17.38 -15.62 14.52
C ARG A 451 18.10 -14.94 13.39
N VAL A 452 18.07 -13.61 13.38
CA VAL A 452 18.73 -12.76 12.39
C VAL A 452 19.67 -11.77 13.08
N PRO A 453 20.81 -11.43 12.44
CA PRO A 453 21.65 -10.35 12.92
C PRO A 453 20.87 -9.04 13.00
N PHE A 454 21.24 -8.16 13.94
CA PHE A 454 20.71 -6.80 13.98
C PHE A 454 20.98 -6.05 12.65
N GLN A 455 19.95 -5.41 12.11
CA GLN A 455 19.97 -4.74 10.80
C GLN A 455 19.56 -3.25 10.85
N ASN A 456 19.45 -2.64 12.04
CA ASN A 456 19.06 -1.24 12.22
C ASN A 456 17.75 -0.86 11.49
N LEU A 457 16.80 -1.79 11.46
CA LEU A 457 15.47 -1.58 10.88
C LEU A 457 14.61 -0.75 11.84
N ALA A 458 13.80 0.15 11.30
CA ALA A 458 12.87 0.98 12.07
C ALA A 458 11.82 0.14 12.83
N HIS A 459 11.46 -1.02 12.30
CA HIS A 459 10.49 -1.89 12.95
C HIS A 459 11.17 -2.96 13.80
N SER A 460 10.60 -3.23 14.98
CA SER A 460 10.83 -4.48 15.70
C SER A 460 10.48 -5.70 14.83
N ASN A 461 11.12 -6.84 15.07
CA ASN A 461 10.79 -8.07 14.35
C ASN A 461 9.32 -8.47 14.61
N ASN A 462 8.63 -8.96 13.57
CA ASN A 462 7.20 -9.32 13.63
C ASN A 462 6.82 -10.28 14.78
N TYR A 463 7.68 -11.24 15.11
CA TYR A 463 7.49 -12.14 16.26
C TYR A 463 7.41 -11.37 17.58
N GLN A 464 8.28 -10.38 17.73
CA GLN A 464 8.36 -9.54 18.91
C GLN A 464 7.20 -8.53 18.94
N ARG A 465 6.86 -7.90 17.81
CA ARG A 465 5.71 -6.98 17.72
C ARG A 465 4.43 -7.64 18.21
N VAL A 466 4.08 -8.81 17.67
CA VAL A 466 2.86 -9.55 18.04
C VAL A 466 2.86 -9.90 19.53
N ASN A 467 3.94 -10.50 20.02
CA ASN A 467 3.98 -10.95 21.42
C ASN A 467 4.02 -9.75 22.40
N SER A 468 4.64 -8.63 22.03
CA SER A 468 4.60 -7.36 22.79
C SER A 468 3.16 -6.84 22.94
N LEU A 469 2.40 -6.81 21.84
CA LEU A 469 1.00 -6.39 21.83
C LEU A 469 0.14 -7.27 22.78
N MET A 470 0.29 -8.59 22.69
CA MET A 470 -0.49 -9.52 23.53
C MET A 470 -0.16 -9.36 25.02
N SER A 471 1.13 -9.26 25.36
CA SER A 471 1.60 -9.07 26.74
C SER A 471 1.07 -7.79 27.40
N GLN A 472 0.84 -6.73 26.62
CA GLN A 472 0.32 -5.45 27.12
C GLN A 472 -1.21 -5.38 27.26
N MET A 473 -1.93 -6.40 26.81
CA MET A 473 -3.39 -6.43 26.78
C MET A 473 -3.93 -7.40 27.82
N LYS A 474 -4.47 -6.91 28.95
CA LYS A 474 -5.17 -7.77 29.93
C LYS A 474 -6.32 -8.55 29.27
N GLN A 475 -6.95 -7.94 28.27
CA GLN A 475 -8.04 -8.55 27.52
C GLN A 475 -7.59 -9.78 26.72
N PHE A 476 -6.32 -9.86 26.32
CA PHE A 476 -5.73 -11.07 25.73
C PHE A 476 -5.71 -12.20 26.76
N SER A 477 -5.14 -11.93 27.94
CA SER A 477 -5.12 -12.88 29.06
C SER A 477 -6.52 -13.37 29.42
N ASP A 478 -7.50 -12.46 29.46
CA ASP A 478 -8.89 -12.80 29.77
C ASP A 478 -9.55 -13.66 28.68
N ALA A 479 -9.20 -13.44 27.40
CA ALA A 479 -9.74 -14.18 26.25
C ALA A 479 -9.17 -15.59 26.13
N PHE A 480 -7.87 -15.76 26.39
CA PHE A 480 -7.19 -17.06 26.30
C PHE A 480 -7.03 -17.77 27.65
N LYS A 481 -7.54 -17.16 28.74
CA LYS A 481 -7.45 -17.70 30.11
C LYS A 481 -6.02 -17.94 30.58
N CYS A 482 -5.10 -17.08 30.18
CA CYS A 482 -3.70 -17.18 30.58
C CYS A 482 -3.54 -16.96 32.08
N LYS A 483 -2.72 -17.80 32.71
CA LYS A 483 -2.32 -17.72 34.10
C LYS A 483 -1.26 -16.63 34.29
N PRO A 484 -1.13 -16.05 35.49
CA PRO A 484 -0.09 -15.07 35.79
C PRO A 484 1.35 -15.56 35.53
N THR A 485 1.56 -16.88 35.57
CA THR A 485 2.86 -17.53 35.34
C THR A 485 3.17 -17.80 33.87
N ASP A 486 2.21 -17.62 32.97
CA ASP A 486 2.41 -17.96 31.56
C ASP A 486 3.39 -16.98 30.90
N LYS A 487 4.16 -17.49 29.93
CA LYS A 487 5.23 -16.75 29.26
C LYS A 487 4.72 -15.42 28.67
N MET A 488 3.54 -15.43 28.04
CA MET A 488 2.96 -14.23 27.45
C MET A 488 2.61 -13.15 28.49
N ILE A 489 2.25 -13.55 29.72
CA ILE A 489 1.87 -12.62 30.79
C ILE A 489 3.11 -12.10 31.52
N THR A 490 4.07 -12.97 31.77
CA THR A 490 5.37 -12.63 32.39
C THR A 490 6.28 -11.81 31.48
N ASN A 491 6.02 -11.78 30.17
CA ASN A 491 6.68 -10.90 29.20
C ASN A 491 6.27 -9.41 29.34
N ARG A 492 5.26 -9.07 30.15
CA ARG A 492 4.89 -7.68 30.37
C ARG A 492 5.89 -7.00 31.30
N ALA A 493 6.65 -6.01 30.81
CA ALA A 493 7.61 -5.25 31.61
C ALA A 493 6.89 -4.42 32.70
N LYS A 494 6.02 -3.52 32.28
CA LYS A 494 5.11 -2.72 33.12
C LYS A 494 3.89 -2.32 32.28
N HIS A 495 2.81 -1.84 32.90
CA HIS A 495 1.65 -1.34 32.14
C HIS A 495 2.06 -0.16 31.25
N CYS A 496 1.81 -0.28 29.95
CA CYS A 496 2.08 0.79 28.98
C CYS A 496 0.77 1.21 28.28
N GLU A 497 0.37 2.44 28.53
CA GLU A 497 -0.78 3.09 27.89
C GLU A 497 -0.43 4.55 27.62
N LEU A 498 -0.25 4.87 26.34
CA LEU A 498 0.11 6.21 25.89
C LEU A 498 -1.11 7.15 25.84
N TYR A 499 -2.27 6.64 25.40
CA TYR A 499 -3.52 7.42 25.30
C TYR A 499 -4.71 6.72 25.95
N GLY A 500 -5.62 7.53 26.48
CA GLY A 500 -6.79 7.07 27.21
C GLY A 500 -6.63 7.23 28.72
N SER A 501 -7.68 6.83 29.45
CA SER A 501 -7.81 7.10 30.88
C SER A 501 -6.79 6.39 31.76
N GLY A 502 -6.14 5.32 31.28
CA GLY A 502 -5.10 4.59 32.01
C GLY A 502 -3.69 5.13 31.79
N SER A 503 -3.52 6.19 31.00
CA SER A 503 -2.21 6.83 30.79
C SER A 503 -1.76 7.63 32.02
N PRO A 504 -0.43 7.75 32.26
CA PRO A 504 0.08 8.31 33.50
C PRO A 504 -0.19 9.81 33.64
N MET A 505 -0.39 10.25 34.88
CA MET A 505 -0.37 11.68 35.22
C MET A 505 1.08 12.18 35.24
N THR A 506 1.57 12.83 34.19
CA THR A 506 2.76 13.68 34.33
C THR A 506 2.38 14.89 35.16
N ARG A 507 2.78 14.94 36.43
CA ARG A 507 2.73 16.19 37.19
C ARG A 507 3.78 17.12 36.60
N LYS A 508 3.42 18.34 36.23
CA LYS A 508 4.39 19.42 36.02
C LYS A 508 5.27 19.41 37.28
N LYS A 509 6.58 19.09 37.17
CA LYS A 509 7.50 19.51 38.22
C LYS A 509 7.25 21.00 38.34
N ASN A 510 6.84 21.46 39.52
CA ASN A 510 6.79 22.88 39.81
C ASN A 510 8.11 23.46 39.29
N ALA A 511 8.03 24.51 38.48
CA ALA A 511 9.17 25.36 38.22
C ALA A 511 9.56 25.97 39.57
N GLY A 512 10.25 25.17 40.38
CA GLY A 512 10.91 25.61 41.60
C GLY A 512 12.25 26.14 41.16
N ASN A 513 12.36 27.46 41.19
CA ASN A 513 13.58 28.23 41.42
C ASN A 513 14.84 27.67 40.77
N TYR A 514 15.05 28.00 39.50
CA TYR A 514 16.39 28.34 39.03
C TYR A 514 16.42 29.86 38.94
N TYR A 515 16.87 30.48 40.04
CA TYR A 515 17.40 31.83 40.06
C TYR A 515 18.91 31.76 39.85
#